data_AF-A0AAQ0KJW6-F1
#
_entry.id   AF-A0AAQ0KJW6-F1
#
_cell.length_a   1.000
_cell.length_b   1.000
_cell.length_c   1.000
_cell.angle_alpha   90.00
_cell.angle_beta   90.00
_cell.angle_gamma   90.00
#
_symmetry.space_group_name_H-M   'P 1'
#
loop_
_entity.id
_entity.type
_entity.pdbx_description
1 polymer ?
#
loop_
_entity_poly.entity_id
_entity_poly.type
_entity_poly.pdbx_seq_one_letter_code
_entity_poly.pdbx_strand_id
1 'polypeptide(L)'
;MPQVVDEVVDGAFFERHLGERTRTVPMSLVAFHAGHPFDVESVGRLCRERGIFFVVDVMQGIGVVLVDVKKTGVPFVGSGTRKGLLLPQGLGFLDWNCEVVDARPSYMAAITRENPPADLIARHDNMAIASTARRFETGNFNLPAVPGLGGALELLEGIGVAEIQEQKGFRP
;
A
#
# COMPACT_ATOMS: atom_id res chain seq x y z
N MET A 1 -8.68 16.65 30.88
CA MET A 1 -8.10 15.91 29.74
C MET A 1 -8.58 16.59 28.47
N PRO A 2 -7.73 16.85 27.46
CA PRO A 2 -8.25 17.38 26.21
C PRO A 2 -9.24 16.37 25.64
N GLN A 3 -10.40 16.85 25.20
CA GLN A 3 -11.38 16.02 24.51
C GLN A 3 -10.68 15.44 23.28
N VAL A 4 -10.58 14.11 23.21
CA VAL A 4 -10.29 13.43 21.96
C VAL A 4 -11.50 13.75 21.08
N VAL A 5 -11.33 14.65 20.13
CA VAL A 5 -12.34 14.85 19.10
C VAL A 5 -12.30 13.56 18.29
N ASP A 6 -13.38 12.79 18.34
CA ASP A 6 -13.62 11.64 17.46
C ASP A 6 -13.84 12.14 16.01
N GLU A 7 -12.89 12.93 15.49
CA GLU A 7 -12.94 13.42 14.13
C GLU A 7 -12.49 12.28 13.22
N VAL A 8 -13.47 11.53 12.72
CA VAL A 8 -13.25 10.55 11.67
C VAL A 8 -12.80 11.32 10.43
N VAL A 9 -11.55 11.08 10.01
CA VAL A 9 -11.06 11.66 8.76
C VAL A 9 -11.62 10.83 7.60
N ASP A 10 -12.60 11.42 6.92
CA ASP A 10 -13.39 10.81 5.85
C ASP A 10 -13.34 11.65 4.55
N GLY A 11 -14.11 11.26 3.55
CA GLY A 11 -14.25 12.01 2.30
C GLY A 11 -14.73 13.46 2.53
N ALA A 12 -15.68 13.69 3.43
CA ALA A 12 -16.22 15.02 3.69
C ALA A 12 -15.20 15.96 4.37
N PHE A 13 -14.28 15.40 5.16
CA PHE A 13 -13.12 16.13 5.67
C PHE A 13 -12.19 16.54 4.52
N PHE A 14 -11.85 15.61 3.63
CA PHE A 14 -10.97 15.90 2.50
C PHE A 14 -11.57 16.90 1.52
N GLU A 15 -12.87 16.78 1.19
CA GLU A 15 -13.55 17.62 0.20
C GLU A 15 -13.31 19.13 0.40
N ARG A 16 -13.26 19.58 1.64
CA ARG A 16 -13.04 20.99 2.03
C ARG A 16 -11.63 21.50 1.71
N HIS A 17 -10.69 20.58 1.50
CA HIS A 17 -9.26 20.83 1.29
C HIS A 17 -8.81 20.49 -0.14
N LEU A 18 -9.65 19.84 -0.95
CA LEU A 18 -9.33 19.52 -2.35
C LEU A 18 -9.62 20.72 -3.26
N GLY A 19 -8.60 21.14 -4.02
CA GLY A 19 -8.73 22.18 -5.04
C GLY A 19 -8.53 21.64 -6.45
N GLU A 20 -8.70 22.49 -7.46
CA GLU A 20 -8.56 22.14 -8.88
C GLU A 20 -7.16 21.61 -9.26
N ARG A 21 -6.15 21.96 -8.46
CA ARG A 21 -4.76 21.53 -8.66
C ARG A 21 -4.43 20.22 -7.96
N THR A 22 -5.32 19.68 -7.14
CA THR A 22 -5.06 18.43 -6.41
C THR A 22 -5.04 17.26 -7.39
N ARG A 23 -3.92 16.54 -7.43
CA ARG A 23 -3.72 15.38 -8.30
C ARG A 23 -3.62 14.06 -7.55
N THR A 24 -3.22 14.13 -6.28
CA THR A 24 -2.98 12.94 -5.46
C THR A 24 -3.38 13.20 -4.02
N VAL A 25 -3.94 12.18 -3.37
CA VAL A 25 -4.18 12.13 -1.92
C VAL A 25 -3.45 10.91 -1.36
N PRO A 26 -2.36 11.09 -0.60
CA PRO A 26 -1.77 10.03 0.20
C PRO A 26 -2.42 9.97 1.58
N MET A 27 -2.70 8.77 2.08
CA MET A 27 -3.37 8.59 3.37
C MET A 27 -2.93 7.28 4.02
N SER A 28 -2.69 7.29 5.33
CA SER A 28 -2.52 6.05 6.08
C SER A 28 -3.88 5.37 6.27
N LEU A 29 -3.93 4.05 6.37
CA LEU A 29 -5.14 3.33 6.79
C LEU A 29 -5.42 3.53 8.28
N VAL A 30 -4.36 3.56 9.09
CA VAL A 30 -4.42 3.73 10.55
C VAL A 30 -3.36 4.74 10.97
N ALA A 31 -3.73 5.70 11.82
CA ALA A 31 -2.82 6.70 12.35
C ALA A 31 -1.72 6.08 13.21
N PHE A 32 -0.45 6.40 12.94
CA PHE A 32 0.69 5.85 13.70
C PHE A 32 0.63 6.17 15.19
N HIS A 33 0.30 7.41 15.55
CA HIS A 33 0.40 7.86 16.94
C HIS A 33 -0.80 7.40 17.79
N ALA A 34 -2.02 7.60 17.26
CA ALA A 34 -3.26 7.37 18.00
C ALA A 34 -3.91 6.00 17.73
N GLY A 35 -3.47 5.27 16.70
CA GLY A 35 -4.07 4.00 16.31
C GLY A 35 -5.48 4.12 15.71
N HIS A 36 -5.92 5.33 15.37
CA HIS A 36 -7.25 5.58 14.82
C HIS A 36 -7.35 5.07 13.37
N PRO A 37 -8.36 4.24 13.02
CA PRO A 37 -8.67 3.93 11.63
C PRO A 37 -9.14 5.16 10.89
N PHE A 38 -8.88 5.24 9.59
CA PHE A 38 -9.49 6.25 8.75
C PHE A 38 -10.43 5.64 7.72
N ASP A 39 -11.44 6.40 7.31
CA ASP A 39 -12.40 5.97 6.28
C ASP A 39 -11.81 6.13 4.88
N VAL A 40 -10.91 5.22 4.54
CA VAL A 40 -10.27 5.16 3.22
C VAL A 40 -11.27 4.85 2.10
N GLU A 41 -12.44 4.26 2.40
CA GLU A 41 -13.46 3.94 1.40
C GLU A 41 -14.17 5.22 0.91
N SER A 42 -14.60 6.10 1.82
CA SER A 42 -15.21 7.37 1.43
C SER A 42 -14.22 8.32 0.76
N VAL A 43 -12.97 8.36 1.23
CA VAL A 43 -11.91 9.16 0.58
C VAL A 43 -11.59 8.61 -0.82
N GLY A 44 -11.51 7.29 -0.98
CA GLY A 44 -11.30 6.67 -2.29
C GLY A 44 -12.42 6.95 -3.28
N ARG A 45 -13.67 6.91 -2.81
CA ARG A 45 -14.84 7.30 -3.62
C ARG A 45 -14.76 8.74 -4.10
N LEU A 46 -14.48 9.68 -3.19
CA LEU A 46 -14.31 11.10 -3.52
C LEU A 46 -13.17 11.32 -4.53
N CYS A 47 -12.03 10.65 -4.32
CA CYS A 47 -10.89 10.77 -5.21
C CYS A 47 -11.25 10.28 -6.62
N ARG A 48 -11.94 9.14 -6.73
CA ARG A 48 -12.40 8.59 -8.02
C ARG A 48 -13.37 9.55 -8.73
N GLU A 49 -14.33 10.12 -8.01
CA GLU A 49 -15.29 11.09 -8.56
C GLU A 49 -14.61 12.34 -9.10
N ARG A 50 -13.48 12.74 -8.51
CA ARG A 50 -12.70 13.93 -8.89
C ARG A 50 -11.52 13.65 -9.82
N GLY A 51 -11.30 12.40 -10.22
CA GLY A 51 -10.13 12.01 -11.03
C GLY A 51 -8.79 12.25 -10.34
N ILE A 52 -8.76 12.10 -9.02
CA ILE A 52 -7.58 12.26 -8.16
C ILE A 52 -7.00 10.87 -7.85
N PHE A 53 -5.67 10.73 -7.92
CA PHE A 53 -5.02 9.48 -7.54
C PHE A 53 -5.02 9.30 -6.02
N PHE A 54 -5.55 8.19 -5.53
CA PHE A 54 -5.56 7.87 -4.11
C PHE A 54 -4.48 6.83 -3.78
N VAL A 55 -3.66 7.09 -2.77
CA VAL A 55 -2.57 6.20 -2.35
C VAL A 55 -2.74 5.88 -0.88
N VAL A 56 -2.78 4.59 -0.55
CA VAL A 56 -3.00 4.15 0.84
C VAL A 56 -1.74 3.51 1.42
N ASP A 57 -1.28 4.01 2.56
CA ASP A 57 -0.25 3.37 3.39
C ASP A 57 -0.92 2.48 4.45
N VAL A 58 -0.77 1.16 4.32
CA VAL A 58 -1.39 0.19 5.24
C VAL A 58 -0.48 -0.27 6.37
N MET A 59 0.70 0.33 6.53
CA MET A 59 1.76 -0.13 7.44
C MET A 59 1.34 -0.31 8.90
N GLN A 60 0.36 0.45 9.38
CA GLN A 60 -0.15 0.31 10.75
C GLN A 60 -1.29 -0.71 10.91
N GLY A 61 -2.00 -1.04 9.82
CA GLY A 61 -3.14 -1.96 9.85
C GLY A 61 -2.84 -3.36 9.31
N ILE A 62 -1.90 -3.49 8.37
CA ILE A 62 -1.60 -4.76 7.70
C ILE A 62 -1.22 -5.86 8.71
N GLY A 63 -1.86 -7.02 8.60
CA GLY A 63 -1.69 -8.16 9.52
C GLY A 63 -2.38 -8.00 10.89
N VAL A 64 -3.10 -6.90 11.12
CA VAL A 64 -3.78 -6.61 12.40
C VAL A 64 -5.24 -6.25 12.21
N VAL A 65 -5.56 -5.51 11.15
CA VAL A 65 -6.89 -5.01 10.83
C VAL A 65 -7.34 -5.67 9.52
N LEU A 66 -8.57 -6.17 9.51
CA LEU A 66 -9.22 -6.69 8.33
C LEU A 66 -9.58 -5.52 7.41
N VAL A 67 -8.85 -5.37 6.31
CA VAL A 67 -9.09 -4.34 5.32
C VAL A 67 -9.14 -4.96 3.93
N ASP A 68 -10.20 -4.65 3.19
CA ASP A 68 -10.28 -4.96 1.77
C ASP A 68 -9.98 -3.70 0.97
N VAL A 69 -8.68 -3.45 0.76
CA VAL A 69 -8.22 -2.27 0.01
C VAL A 69 -8.72 -2.27 -1.43
N LYS A 70 -9.14 -3.40 -2.01
CA LYS A 70 -9.67 -3.44 -3.38
C LYS A 70 -11.01 -2.71 -3.47
N LYS A 71 -11.83 -2.74 -2.41
CA LYS A 71 -13.10 -2.00 -2.36
C LYS A 71 -12.93 -0.48 -2.43
N THR A 72 -11.77 0.04 -2.02
CA THR A 72 -11.48 1.48 -2.06
C THR A 72 -11.21 2.00 -3.47
N GLY A 73 -10.95 1.12 -4.44
CA GLY A 73 -10.65 1.51 -5.84
C GLY A 73 -9.32 2.24 -5.99
N VAL A 74 -8.40 2.10 -5.03
CA VAL A 74 -7.10 2.77 -5.03
C VAL A 74 -6.20 2.27 -6.16
N PRO A 75 -5.49 3.17 -6.87
CA PRO A 75 -4.42 2.77 -7.79
C PRO A 75 -3.22 2.16 -7.07
N PHE A 76 -2.93 2.56 -5.83
CA PHE A 76 -1.72 2.13 -5.11
C PHE A 76 -1.96 1.86 -3.63
N VAL A 77 -1.43 0.74 -3.15
CA VAL A 77 -1.35 0.41 -1.73
C VAL A 77 0.09 0.06 -1.38
N GLY A 78 0.66 0.76 -0.40
CA GLY A 78 2.03 0.56 0.03
C GLY A 78 2.12 0.13 1.49
N SER A 79 3.16 -0.64 1.81
CA SER A 79 3.51 -0.95 3.19
C SER A 79 4.96 -1.38 3.34
N GLY A 80 5.52 -1.18 4.54
CA GLY A 80 6.63 -2.00 5.01
C GLY A 80 6.15 -3.33 5.60
N THR A 81 7.07 -4.26 5.83
CA THR A 81 6.76 -5.53 6.50
C THR A 81 7.12 -5.53 8.00
N ARG A 82 7.84 -4.50 8.46
CA ARG A 82 8.15 -4.31 9.88
C ARG A 82 6.98 -3.70 10.63
N LYS A 83 6.07 -4.53 11.15
CA LYS A 83 5.05 -4.25 12.19
C LYS A 83 4.14 -5.47 12.30
N GLY A 84 2.89 -5.37 11.82
CA GLY A 84 1.91 -6.45 11.86
C GLY A 84 2.27 -7.64 10.97
N LEU A 85 3.19 -7.45 10.01
CA LEU A 85 3.76 -8.53 9.21
C LEU A 85 5.01 -9.19 9.84
N LEU A 86 5.39 -8.81 11.06
CA LEU A 86 6.35 -9.54 11.91
C LEU A 86 7.80 -9.64 11.39
N LEU A 87 8.17 -8.88 10.36
CA LEU A 87 9.52 -8.90 9.78
C LEU A 87 10.43 -7.79 10.34
N PRO A 88 11.77 -7.97 10.27
CA PRO A 88 12.71 -6.87 10.46
C PRO A 88 12.56 -5.76 9.40
N GLN A 89 13.15 -4.60 9.66
CA GLN A 89 13.21 -3.52 8.68
C GLN A 89 13.97 -3.98 7.43
N GLY A 90 13.53 -3.52 6.24
CA GLY A 90 14.27 -3.72 4.98
C GLY A 90 13.47 -4.41 3.87
N LEU A 91 12.21 -4.74 4.10
CA LEU A 91 11.29 -5.21 3.07
C LEU A 91 9.98 -4.42 3.14
N GLY A 92 9.40 -4.18 1.97
CA GLY A 92 8.10 -3.56 1.79
C GLY A 92 7.49 -4.04 0.47
N PHE A 93 6.25 -3.67 0.23
CA PHE A 93 5.55 -4.00 -1.00
C PHE A 93 4.75 -2.80 -1.50
N LEU A 94 4.46 -2.84 -2.80
CA LEU A 94 3.53 -1.96 -3.48
C LEU A 94 2.56 -2.86 -4.24
N ASP A 95 1.29 -2.79 -3.88
CA ASP A 95 0.21 -3.29 -4.73
C ASP A 95 -0.21 -2.16 -5.68
N TRP A 96 -0.35 -2.51 -6.97
CA TRP A 96 -0.67 -1.56 -8.03
C TRP A 96 -1.84 -2.09 -8.85
N ASN A 97 -2.92 -1.31 -8.88
CA ASN A 97 -4.06 -1.58 -9.73
C ASN A 97 -3.88 -0.91 -11.10
N CYS A 98 -3.37 -1.68 -12.06
CA CYS A 98 -3.14 -1.23 -13.42
C CYS A 98 -4.41 -0.94 -14.23
N GLU A 99 -5.58 -1.45 -13.79
CA GLU A 99 -6.88 -1.13 -14.40
C GLU A 99 -7.34 0.30 -14.04
N VAL A 100 -6.88 0.82 -12.90
CA VAL A 100 -7.20 2.18 -12.45
C VAL A 100 -6.22 3.21 -13.01
N VAL A 101 -4.93 2.88 -13.09
CA VAL A 101 -3.91 3.78 -13.66
C VAL A 101 -2.78 3.01 -14.33
N ASP A 102 -2.44 3.36 -15.58
CA ASP A 102 -1.18 2.95 -16.21
C ASP A 102 -0.05 3.86 -15.73
N ALA A 103 0.70 3.41 -14.73
CA ALA A 103 1.81 4.14 -14.17
C ALA A 103 3.16 3.66 -14.71
N ARG A 104 4.06 4.63 -14.89
CA ARG A 104 5.42 4.42 -15.36
C ARG A 104 6.41 4.66 -14.22
N PRO A 105 7.45 3.84 -14.08
CA PRO A 105 8.46 4.05 -13.06
C PRO A 105 9.36 5.23 -13.46
N SER A 106 9.80 6.02 -12.47
CA SER A 106 10.76 7.12 -12.69
C SER A 106 12.17 6.62 -12.96
N TYR A 107 12.47 5.41 -12.51
CA TYR A 107 13.78 4.76 -12.66
C TYR A 107 13.59 3.37 -13.23
N MET A 108 14.56 2.93 -14.01
CA MET A 108 14.52 1.62 -14.65
C MET A 108 15.81 0.87 -14.36
N ALA A 109 15.65 -0.39 -13.99
CA ALA A 109 16.74 -1.35 -13.84
C ALA A 109 16.55 -2.51 -14.84
N ALA A 110 17.50 -3.44 -14.91
CA ALA A 110 17.33 -4.64 -15.71
C ALA A 110 16.10 -5.47 -15.29
N ILE A 111 15.78 -5.50 -13.99
CA ILE A 111 14.64 -6.26 -13.46
C ILE A 111 13.27 -5.62 -13.77
N THR A 112 13.25 -4.31 -14.00
CA THR A 112 12.07 -3.53 -14.41
C THR A 112 11.53 -3.94 -15.79
N ARG A 113 12.32 -4.67 -16.59
CA ARG A 113 11.97 -5.06 -17.96
C ARG A 113 10.90 -6.15 -18.00
N GLU A 114 10.17 -6.22 -19.10
CA GLU A 114 9.25 -7.33 -19.38
C GLU A 114 10.00 -8.66 -19.43
N ASN A 115 11.13 -8.67 -20.14
CA ASN A 115 12.02 -9.82 -20.25
C ASN A 115 13.40 -9.43 -19.73
N PRO A 116 13.65 -9.50 -18.40
CA PRO A 116 14.95 -9.16 -17.83
C PRO A 116 16.02 -10.12 -18.37
N PRO A 117 17.17 -9.61 -18.85
CA PRO A 117 18.25 -10.46 -19.35
C PRO A 117 18.88 -11.25 -18.20
N ALA A 118 19.33 -12.48 -18.48
CA ALA A 118 19.89 -13.39 -17.46
C ALA A 118 21.14 -12.83 -16.75
N ASP A 119 21.90 -11.98 -17.43
CA ASP A 119 23.09 -11.32 -16.87
C ASP A 119 22.77 -10.00 -16.15
N LEU A 120 21.49 -9.61 -16.10
CA LEU A 120 21.02 -8.37 -15.49
C LEU A 120 21.64 -7.10 -16.08
N ILE A 121 22.15 -7.15 -17.32
CA ILE A 121 22.68 -5.99 -18.02
C ILE A 121 21.58 -5.37 -18.87
N ALA A 122 21.14 -4.15 -18.50
CA ALA A 122 20.17 -3.40 -19.28
C ALA A 122 20.77 -2.95 -20.62
N ARG A 123 20.11 -3.30 -21.73
CA ARG A 123 20.52 -2.98 -23.10
C ARG A 123 19.43 -2.17 -23.82
N HIS A 124 19.85 -1.35 -24.78
CA HIS A 124 18.97 -0.42 -25.49
C HIS A 124 17.97 -1.11 -26.44
N ASP A 125 18.28 -2.34 -26.87
CA ASP A 125 17.44 -3.18 -27.73
C ASP A 125 16.32 -3.90 -26.95
N ASN A 126 16.39 -3.90 -25.61
CA ASN A 126 15.41 -4.53 -24.73
C ASN A 126 14.86 -3.50 -23.74
N MET A 127 13.92 -2.66 -24.20
CA MET A 127 13.42 -1.53 -23.42
C MET A 127 12.00 -1.67 -22.84
N ALA A 128 11.25 -2.71 -23.21
CA ALA A 128 9.89 -2.93 -22.72
C ALA A 128 9.86 -3.08 -21.18
N ILE A 129 8.92 -2.41 -20.52
CA ILE A 129 8.73 -2.47 -19.05
C ILE A 129 7.75 -3.57 -18.67
N ALA A 130 7.98 -4.20 -17.51
CA ALA A 130 7.13 -5.29 -17.00
C ALA A 130 5.67 -4.86 -16.93
N SER A 131 4.73 -5.66 -17.41
CA SER A 131 3.27 -5.41 -17.32
C SER A 131 2.73 -5.41 -15.89
N THR A 132 3.47 -5.99 -14.94
CA THR A 132 3.12 -6.09 -13.52
C THR A 132 3.83 -5.02 -12.67
N ALA A 133 3.51 -4.98 -11.37
CA ALA A 133 4.17 -4.11 -10.40
C ALA A 133 5.71 -4.29 -10.30
N ARG A 134 6.27 -5.38 -10.87
CA ARG A 134 7.72 -5.55 -11.04
C ARG A 134 8.38 -4.36 -11.72
N ARG A 135 7.64 -3.58 -12.53
CA ARG A 135 8.17 -2.35 -13.14
C ARG A 135 8.62 -1.30 -12.12
N PHE A 136 8.19 -1.38 -10.87
CA PHE A 136 8.61 -0.48 -9.80
C PHE A 136 9.76 -1.03 -8.95
N GLU A 137 10.29 -2.21 -9.29
CA GLU A 137 11.47 -2.78 -8.65
C GLU A 137 12.73 -2.28 -9.35
N THR A 138 13.57 -1.55 -8.62
CA THR A 138 14.73 -0.84 -9.19
C THR A 138 16.06 -1.26 -8.56
N GLY A 139 16.08 -2.28 -7.71
CA GLY A 139 17.26 -2.68 -6.95
C GLY A 139 17.34 -4.18 -6.69
N ASN A 140 18.37 -4.58 -5.94
CA ASN A 140 18.53 -5.96 -5.52
C ASN A 140 17.44 -6.33 -4.50
N PHE A 141 16.89 -7.53 -4.66
CA PHE A 141 15.91 -8.06 -3.73
C PHE A 141 16.52 -8.29 -2.34
N ASN A 142 15.70 -8.05 -1.31
CA ASN A 142 16.01 -8.53 0.03
C ASN A 142 15.74 -10.03 0.12
N LEU A 143 16.62 -10.82 -0.50
CA LEU A 143 16.50 -12.27 -0.63
C LEU A 143 16.24 -13.02 0.69
N PRO A 144 16.84 -12.67 1.85
CA PRO A 144 16.52 -13.36 3.10
C PRO A 144 15.16 -12.94 3.67
N ALA A 145 14.69 -11.71 3.43
CA ALA A 145 13.42 -11.25 3.99
C ALA A 145 12.20 -11.83 3.26
N VAL A 146 12.30 -12.16 1.98
CA VAL A 146 11.19 -12.74 1.19
C VAL A 146 10.69 -14.09 1.76
N PRO A 147 11.54 -15.12 1.96
CA PRO A 147 11.09 -16.37 2.59
C PRO A 147 10.69 -16.16 4.06
N GLY A 148 11.33 -15.21 4.77
CA GLY A 148 10.92 -14.83 6.11
C GLY A 148 9.48 -14.29 6.14
N LEU A 149 9.11 -13.46 5.16
CA LEU A 149 7.74 -12.98 4.98
C LEU A 149 6.78 -14.14 4.72
N GLY A 150 7.17 -15.13 3.92
CA GLY A 150 6.38 -16.35 3.71
C GLY A 150 6.00 -17.03 5.02
N GLY A 151 6.98 -17.31 5.90
CA GLY A 151 6.70 -17.93 7.21
C GLY A 151 5.88 -17.04 8.14
N ALA A 152 6.05 -15.71 8.08
CA ALA A 152 5.22 -14.79 8.85
C ALA A 152 3.76 -14.77 8.36
N LEU A 153 3.54 -14.83 7.05
CA LEU A 153 2.20 -14.92 6.45
C LEU A 153 1.52 -16.24 6.84
N GLU A 154 2.23 -17.37 6.76
CA GLU A 154 1.69 -18.67 7.20
C GLU A 154 1.25 -18.64 8.68
N LEU A 155 2.03 -18.01 9.55
CA LEU A 155 1.68 -17.82 10.96
C LEU A 155 0.42 -16.94 11.13
N LEU A 156 0.37 -15.80 10.44
CA LEU A 156 -0.76 -14.86 10.51
C LEU A 156 -2.04 -15.49 9.96
N GLU A 157 -1.96 -16.24 8.86
CA GLU A 157 -3.08 -16.96 8.25
C GLU A 157 -3.55 -18.11 9.16
N GLY A 158 -2.65 -18.80 9.83
CA GLY A 158 -2.98 -19.87 10.78
C GLY A 158 -3.76 -19.37 12.01
N ILE A 159 -3.59 -18.11 12.41
CA ILE A 159 -4.36 -17.47 13.48
C ILE A 159 -5.62 -16.80 12.91
N GLY A 160 -5.50 -16.11 11.78
CA GLY A 160 -6.55 -15.32 11.15
C GLY A 160 -6.52 -13.84 11.58
N VAL A 161 -6.46 -12.92 10.61
CA VAL A 161 -6.42 -11.47 10.88
C VAL A 161 -7.67 -10.97 11.62
N ALA A 162 -8.84 -11.57 11.37
CA ALA A 162 -10.08 -11.21 12.06
C ALA A 162 -10.01 -11.51 13.57
N GLU A 163 -9.46 -12.67 13.95
CA GLU A 163 -9.23 -13.05 15.35
C GLU A 163 -8.22 -12.10 16.01
N ILE A 164 -7.13 -11.79 15.31
CA ILE A 164 -6.11 -10.83 15.79
C ILE A 164 -6.74 -9.45 16.04
N GLN A 165 -7.60 -8.99 15.14
CA GLN A 165 -8.32 -7.73 15.26
C GLN A 165 -9.22 -7.70 16.50
N GLU A 166 -10.01 -8.77 16.69
CA GLU A 166 -10.93 -8.93 17.82
C GLU A 166 -10.17 -8.90 19.15
N GLN A 167 -9.10 -9.68 19.28
CA GLN A 167 -8.28 -9.75 20.49
C GLN A 167 -7.63 -8.40 20.85
N LYS A 168 -7.29 -7.60 19.84
CA LYS A 168 -6.74 -6.25 20.03
C LYS A 168 -7.81 -5.20 20.35
N GLY A 169 -9.09 -5.57 20.32
CA GLY A 169 -10.20 -4.65 20.56
C GLY A 169 -10.30 -3.55 19.50
N PHE A 170 -9.73 -3.78 18.30
CA PHE A 170 -9.74 -2.79 17.24
C PHE A 170 -11.14 -2.73 16.62
N ARG A 171 -11.72 -1.53 16.57
CA ARG A 171 -13.02 -1.27 15.96
C ARG A 171 -12.81 -0.31 14.78
N PRO A 172 -13.06 -0.75 13.54
CA PRO A 172 -12.95 0.11 12.37
C PRO A 172 -14.00 1.23 12.40
#